data_AF-A0A2R7Y6D7-F1
#
_entry.id   AF-A0A2R7Y6D7-F1
#
_cell.length_a   1.000
_cell.length_b   1.000
_cell.length_c   1.000
_cell.angle_alpha   90.00
_cell.angle_beta   90.00
_cell.angle_gamma   90.00
#
_symmetry.space_group_name_H-M   'P 1'
#
loop_
_entity.id
_entity.type
_entity.pdbx_description
1 polymer ?
#
loop_
_entity_poly.entity_id
_entity_poly.type
_entity_poly.pdbx_seq_one_letter_code
_entity_poly.pdbx_strand_id
1 'polypeptide(L)' 'MDMARVSEFQSSRGPVVIESSTPTTCSSCGRLLAPYEKAVRFTCPSCGVVVIWRCSKCRELSNPYKCPNCGFEGP' A
#
# COMPACT_ATOMS: atom_id res chain seq x y z
N MET A 1 -39.89 -22.49 -37.07
CA MET A 1 -38.64 -22.22 -37.80
C MET A 1 -38.48 -20.72 -37.93
N ASP A 2 -37.43 -20.02 -37.55
CA ASP A 2 -36.23 -20.24 -36.72
C ASP A 2 -35.72 -18.80 -36.45
N MET A 3 -35.22 -18.57 -35.23
CA MET A 3 -34.06 -17.72 -34.84
C MET A 3 -33.78 -16.41 -35.63
N ALA A 4 -33.55 -15.24 -35.03
CA ALA A 4 -32.74 -15.00 -33.84
C ALA A 4 -32.95 -13.58 -33.29
N ARG A 5 -33.00 -13.46 -31.96
CA ARG A 5 -32.75 -12.21 -31.23
C ARG A 5 -31.23 -12.01 -31.15
N VAL A 6 -30.69 -11.06 -31.90
CA VAL A 6 -29.30 -10.63 -31.71
C VAL A 6 -29.22 -9.84 -30.40
N SER A 7 -28.57 -10.47 -29.42
CA SER A 7 -28.26 -9.90 -28.10
C SER A 7 -26.97 -9.10 -28.21
N GLU A 8 -27.06 -7.78 -28.12
CA GLU A 8 -25.91 -6.88 -28.16
C GLU A 8 -25.19 -6.90 -26.79
N PHE A 9 -24.20 -7.78 -26.67
CA PHE A 9 -23.25 -7.83 -25.55
C PHE A 9 -22.32 -6.62 -25.60
N GLN A 10 -22.66 -5.55 -24.87
CA GLN A 10 -21.78 -4.39 -24.70
C GLN A 10 -20.65 -4.74 -23.71
N SER A 11 -19.54 -5.24 -24.26
CA SER A 11 -18.29 -5.54 -23.55
C SER A 11 -17.59 -4.25 -23.10
N SER A 12 -17.97 -3.74 -21.93
CA SER A 12 -17.24 -2.67 -21.24
C SER A 12 -16.06 -3.25 -20.43
N ARG A 13 -14.86 -3.27 -21.00
CA ARG A 13 -13.61 -3.31 -20.22
C ARG A 13 -12.82 -2.06 -20.56
N GLY A 14 -13.02 -1.02 -19.76
CA GLY A 14 -12.18 0.17 -19.80
C GLY A 14 -10.72 -0.17 -19.44
N PRO A 15 -9.76 0.68 -19.81
CA PRO A 15 -8.36 0.50 -19.42
C PRO A 15 -8.25 0.54 -17.90
N VAL A 16 -7.58 -0.46 -17.33
CA VAL A 16 -7.21 -0.46 -15.91
C VAL A 16 -6.16 0.63 -15.73
N VAL A 17 -6.58 1.81 -15.28
CA VAL A 17 -5.66 2.87 -14.85
C VAL A 17 -4.94 2.37 -13.61
N ILE A 18 -3.74 1.82 -13.80
CA ILE A 18 -2.79 1.62 -12.71
C ILE A 18 -2.20 3.00 -12.40
N GLU A 19 -2.87 3.72 -11.51
CA GLU A 19 -2.43 5.01 -11.00
C GLU A 19 -0.97 4.86 -10.54
N SER A 20 -0.09 5.57 -11.24
CA SER A 20 1.37 5.47 -11.18
C SER A 20 1.84 5.53 -9.73
N SER A 21 2.12 4.36 -9.17
CA SER A 21 2.29 4.17 -7.74
C SER A 21 3.70 4.61 -7.35
N THR A 22 3.84 5.82 -6.80
CA THR A 22 5.11 6.20 -6.15
C THR A 22 5.40 5.17 -5.06
N PRO A 23 6.52 4.44 -5.13
CA PRO A 23 6.78 3.34 -4.22
C PRO A 23 6.93 3.90 -2.79
N THR A 24 6.16 3.36 -1.86
CA THR A 24 6.24 3.74 -0.45
C THR A 24 7.47 3.14 0.20
N THR A 25 8.06 3.83 1.16
CA THR A 25 9.33 3.44 1.79
C THR A 25 9.13 3.01 3.24
N CYS A 26 9.80 1.93 3.67
CA CYS A 26 9.80 1.49 5.06
C CYS A 26 10.51 2.50 5.97
N SER A 27 9.86 2.94 7.04
CA SER A 27 10.41 3.92 7.99
C SER A 27 11.56 3.39 8.86
N SER A 28 11.82 2.07 8.89
CA SER A 28 12.94 1.48 9.66
C SER A 28 14.18 1.26 8.83
N CYS A 29 14.02 0.65 7.65
CA CYS A 29 15.15 0.22 6.82
C CYS A 29 15.32 1.03 5.54
N GLY A 30 14.41 1.95 5.23
CA GLY A 30 14.51 2.81 4.05
C GLY A 30 14.31 2.10 2.71
N ARG A 31 13.95 0.80 2.70
CA ARG A 31 13.69 0.08 1.45
C ARG A 31 12.33 0.41 0.86
N LEU A 32 12.25 0.35 -0.46
CA LEU A 32 10.99 0.43 -1.18
C LEU A 32 10.11 -0.79 -0.86
N LEU A 33 8.82 -0.53 -0.65
CA LEU A 33 7.79 -1.54 -0.44
C LEU A 33 7.21 -1.93 -1.80
N ALA A 34 7.29 -3.21 -2.14
CA ALA A 34 6.66 -3.71 -3.35
C ALA A 34 5.13 -3.70 -3.21
N PRO A 35 4.36 -3.54 -4.31
CA PRO A 35 2.90 -3.48 -4.25
C PRO A 35 2.24 -4.72 -3.63
N TYR A 36 2.87 -5.89 -3.80
CA TYR A 36 2.41 -7.18 -3.28
C TYR A 36 2.95 -7.52 -1.89
N GLU A 37 3.77 -6.64 -1.29
CA GLU A 37 4.37 -6.91 0.01
C GLU A 37 3.39 -6.68 1.15
N LYS A 38 3.45 -7.52 2.19
CA LYS A 38 2.65 -7.42 3.43
C LYS A 38 3.13 -6.28 4.34
N ALA A 39 3.27 -5.08 3.80
CA ALA A 39 3.57 -3.89 4.56
C ALA A 39 2.33 -3.42 5.34
N VAL A 40 2.56 -2.75 6.47
CA VAL A 40 1.50 -2.08 7.22
C VAL A 40 1.72 -0.59 7.20
N ARG A 41 0.61 0.15 7.24
CA ARG A 41 0.57 1.59 7.41
C ARG A 41 -0.23 1.90 8.66
N PHE A 42 0.24 2.82 9.47
CA PHE A 42 -0.46 3.31 10.64
C PHE A 42 0.01 4.72 10.97
N THR A 43 -0.82 5.48 11.67
CA THR A 43 -0.46 6.82 12.12
C THR A 43 0.42 6.71 13.37
N CYS A 44 1.43 7.58 13.51
CA CYS A 44 2.29 7.61 14.68
C CYS A 44 1.45 7.67 15.99
N PRO A 45 1.65 6.74 16.93
CA PRO A 45 0.83 6.67 18.15
C PRO A 45 1.13 7.81 19.13
N SER A 46 2.27 8.48 19.00
CA SER A 46 2.67 9.58 19.89
C SER A 46 2.12 10.93 19.45
N CYS A 47 2.24 11.28 18.16
CA CYS A 47 1.81 12.60 17.68
C CYS A 47 0.55 12.58 16.80
N GLY A 48 0.17 11.44 16.21
CA GLY A 48 -1.01 11.35 15.34
C GLY A 48 -0.90 12.07 14.00
N VAL A 49 0.25 12.66 13.66
CA VAL A 49 0.40 13.50 12.45
C VAL A 49 1.00 12.74 11.27
N VAL A 50 2.00 11.87 11.51
CA VAL A 50 2.77 11.21 10.45
C VAL A 50 2.25 9.80 10.21
N VAL A 51 2.09 9.42 8.95
CA VAL A 51 1.84 8.04 8.54
C VAL A 51 3.17 7.29 8.43
N ILE A 52 3.29 6.21 9.19
CA ILE A 52 4.46 5.33 9.25
C ILE A 52 4.18 4.09 8.41
N TRP A 53 5.15 3.69 7.58
CA TRP A 53 5.09 2.47 6.79
C TRP A 53 6.15 1.48 7.28
N ARG A 54 5.75 0.22 7.48
CA ARG A 54 6.64 -0.82 8.02
C ARG A 54 6.55 -2.09 7.17
N CYS A 55 7.68 -2.55 6.66
CA CYS A 55 7.75 -3.82 5.94
C CYS A 55 7.58 -5.03 6.87
N SER A 56 7.15 -6.18 6.33
CA SER A 56 6.95 -7.42 7.12
C SER A 56 8.21 -7.81 7.89
N LYS A 57 9.37 -7.78 7.21
CA LYS A 57 10.66 -8.19 7.79
C LYS A 57 11.07 -7.32 8.99
N CYS A 58 10.90 -6.00 8.92
CA CYS A 58 11.23 -5.13 10.05
C CYS A 58 10.29 -5.34 11.23
N ARG A 59 9.02 -5.67 10.98
CA ARG A 59 8.05 -6.01 12.05
C ARG A 59 8.38 -7.33 12.71
N GLU A 60 8.72 -8.35 11.92
CA GLU A 60 9.11 -9.68 12.41
C GLU A 60 10.40 -9.62 13.24
N LEU A 61 11.36 -8.79 12.82
CA LEU A 61 12.62 -8.58 13.52
C LEU A 61 12.55 -7.51 14.62
N SER A 62 11.40 -6.86 14.80
CA SER A 62 11.22 -5.76 15.76
C SER A 62 12.25 -4.62 15.59
N ASN A 63 12.70 -4.34 14.36
CA ASN A 63 13.67 -3.28 14.08
C ASN A 63 13.08 -1.93 14.50
N PRO A 64 13.80 -1.03 15.18
CA PRO A 64 13.25 0.25 15.57
C PRO A 64 12.85 1.12 14.36
N TYR A 65 11.82 1.95 14.53
CA TYR A 65 11.51 3.08 13.65
C TYR A 65 11.45 4.36 14.46
N LYS A 66 11.80 5.49 13.80
CA LYS A 66 11.72 6.81 14.41
C LYS A 66 10.70 7.68 13.67
N CYS A 67 9.80 8.31 14.42
CA CYS A 67 8.88 9.30 13.85
C CYS A 67 9.66 10.58 13.50
N PRO A 68 9.58 11.08 12.26
CA PRO A 68 10.28 12.31 11.86
C PRO A 68 9.69 13.59 12.45
N ASN A 69 8.46 13.55 12.97
CA ASN A 69 7.80 14.73 13.56
C ASN A 69 8.09 14.85 15.08
N CYS A 70 7.83 13.80 15.85
CA CYS A 70 7.96 13.86 17.32
C CYS A 70 9.20 13.14 17.87
N GLY A 71 9.96 12.43 17.04
CA GLY A 71 11.13 11.67 17.46
C GLY A 71 10.83 10.37 18.21
N PHE A 72 9.55 9.99 18.37
CA PHE A 72 9.17 8.72 18.99
C PHE A 72 9.85 7.53 18.32
N GLU A 73 10.50 6.68 19.12
CA GLU A 73 11.12 5.44 18.67
C GLU A 73 10.31 4.24 19.17
N GLY A 74 9.90 3.38 18.25
CA GLY A 74 9.13 2.18 18.56
C GLY A 74 9.64 0.96 17.79
N PRO A 75 9.22 -0.26 18.19
CA PRO A 75 9.60 -1.51 17.53
C PRO A 75 9.00 -1.70 16.13
#